data_AF-A0A7C1KY41-F1
#
_entry.id   AF-A0A7C1KY41-F1
#
_cell.length_a   1.000
_cell.length_b   1.000
_cell.length_c   1.000
_cell.angle_alpha   90.00
_cell.angle_beta   90.00
_cell.angle_gamma   90.00
#
_symmetry.space_group_name_H-M   'P 1'
#
loop_
_entity.id
_entity.type
_entity.pdbx_description
1 polymer ?
#
loop_
_entity_poly.entity_id
_entity_poly.type
_entity_poly.pdbx_seq_one_letter_code
_entity_poly.pdbx_strand_id
1 'polypeptide(L)'
;MKQKFRKLSFVHICKDMPEEMQFFDSDFDAIVEGTYSQLYGGTNINSYSLYQIEDGDIVDNISWYYEKQLTLLPNQDRDKAEEMTEKFNFENPD
;
A
#
# COMPACT_ATOMS: atom_id res chain seq x y z
N MET A 1 11.07 12.87 11.16
CA MET A 1 9.99 13.00 10.15
C MET A 1 8.85 12.10 10.56
N LYS A 2 7.60 12.48 10.27
CA LYS A 2 6.41 11.70 10.60
C LYS A 2 5.92 11.01 9.33
N GLN A 3 5.62 9.73 9.42
CA GLN A 3 4.99 8.96 8.33
C GLN A 3 3.68 9.62 7.90
N LYS A 4 3.46 9.78 6.60
CA LYS A 4 2.25 10.43 6.06
C LYS A 4 1.05 9.49 6.03
N PHE A 5 1.21 8.27 5.54
CA PHE A 5 0.12 7.29 5.41
C PHE A 5 0.27 6.19 6.46
N ARG A 6 -0.83 5.78 7.11
CA ARG A 6 -0.77 4.76 8.18
C ARG A 6 -1.14 3.39 7.65
N LYS A 7 -0.72 2.33 8.35
CA LYS A 7 -1.26 0.97 8.12
C LYS A 7 -2.80 0.99 8.08
N LEU A 8 -3.38 0.23 7.15
CA LEU A 8 -4.80 0.18 6.80
C LEU A 8 -5.38 1.47 6.20
N SER A 9 -4.55 2.38 5.68
CA SER A 9 -5.06 3.52 4.91
C SER A 9 -5.30 3.08 3.46
N PHE A 10 -6.43 3.50 2.88
CA PHE A 10 -6.67 3.35 1.45
C PHE A 10 -5.94 4.46 0.69
N VAL A 11 -5.18 4.10 -0.33
CA VAL A 11 -4.42 5.02 -1.16
C VAL A 11 -4.61 4.70 -2.62
N HIS A 12 -4.44 5.70 -3.47
CA HIS A 12 -4.32 5.55 -4.90
C HIS A 12 -2.88 5.81 -5.32
N ILE A 13 -2.37 4.96 -6.20
CA ILE A 13 -1.02 5.05 -6.77
C ILE A 13 -1.11 5.88 -8.05
N CYS A 14 -0.27 6.90 -8.17
CA CYS A 14 -0.32 7.79 -9.32
C CYS A 14 -0.10 7.04 -10.65
N LYS A 15 -0.79 7.50 -11.69
CA LYS A 15 -0.64 7.01 -13.07
C LYS A 15 0.77 7.23 -13.63
N ASP A 16 1.30 8.44 -13.45
CA ASP A 16 2.59 8.81 -14.03
C ASP A 16 3.72 8.48 -13.07
N MET A 17 4.40 7.36 -13.34
CA MET A 17 5.57 6.94 -12.59
C MET A 17 6.83 7.71 -13.00
N PRO A 18 7.77 7.93 -12.06
CA PRO A 18 9.08 8.46 -12.42
C PRO A 18 9.82 7.46 -13.33
N GLU A 19 10.75 7.95 -14.15
CA GLU A 19 11.43 7.16 -15.19
C GLU A 19 12.08 5.88 -14.66
N GLU A 20 12.65 5.95 -13.44
CA GLU A 20 13.24 4.81 -12.75
C GLU A 20 12.25 3.70 -12.35
N MET A 21 10.95 3.99 -12.32
CA MET A 21 9.86 3.08 -11.95
C MET A 21 8.82 2.91 -13.06
N GLN A 22 9.16 3.24 -14.31
CA GLN A 22 8.21 3.20 -15.44
C GLN A 22 7.61 1.82 -15.75
N PHE A 23 8.23 0.74 -15.25
CA PHE A 23 7.78 -0.64 -15.42
C PHE A 23 7.00 -1.18 -14.22
N PHE A 24 6.82 -0.37 -13.18
CA PHE A 24 6.03 -0.74 -12.02
C PHE A 24 4.55 -0.55 -12.37
N ASP A 25 3.70 -1.33 -11.73
CA ASP A 25 2.26 -1.11 -11.82
C ASP A 25 1.91 0.32 -11.36
N SER A 26 0.87 0.89 -11.95
CA SER A 26 0.46 2.28 -11.70
C SER A 26 -1.05 2.46 -11.89
N ASP A 27 -1.60 3.59 -11.43
CA ASP A 27 -3.01 3.94 -11.61
C ASP A 27 -3.99 2.95 -10.93
N PHE A 28 -3.67 2.48 -9.72
CA PHE A 28 -4.48 1.51 -8.98
C PHE A 28 -4.72 1.94 -7.53
N ASP A 29 -5.74 1.34 -6.93
CA ASP A 29 -6.09 1.52 -5.52
C ASP A 29 -5.42 0.45 -4.66
N ALA A 30 -5.03 0.81 -3.44
CA ALA A 30 -4.34 -0.09 -2.53
C ALA A 30 -4.64 0.20 -1.07
N ILE A 31 -4.32 -0.76 -0.20
CA ILE A 31 -4.26 -0.58 1.26
C ILE A 31 -2.80 -0.57 1.69
N VAL A 32 -2.45 0.39 2.55
CA VAL A 32 -1.11 0.44 3.15
C VAL A 32 -0.94 -0.71 4.14
N GLU A 33 -0.02 -1.62 3.85
CA GLU A 33 0.43 -2.64 4.80
C GLU A 33 1.33 -1.98 5.87
N GLY A 34 2.32 -1.22 5.44
CA GLY A 34 3.28 -0.57 6.32
C GLY A 34 4.46 0.03 5.57
N THR A 35 5.32 0.74 6.29
CA THR A 35 6.63 1.16 5.76
C THR A 35 7.68 0.10 6.00
N TYR A 36 8.79 0.18 5.25
CA TYR A 36 9.95 -0.67 5.47
C TYR A 36 10.36 -0.73 6.94
N SER A 37 10.45 0.45 7.59
CA SER A 37 10.79 0.53 9.02
C SER A 37 9.83 -0.20 9.96
N GLN A 38 8.55 -0.32 9.60
CA GLN A 38 7.54 -0.98 10.40
C GLN A 38 7.55 -2.50 10.21
N LEU A 39 7.83 -2.95 8.99
CA LEU A 39 7.79 -4.37 8.63
C LEU A 39 9.11 -5.07 8.95
N TYR A 40 10.24 -4.42 8.66
CA TYR A 40 11.57 -5.02 8.74
C TYR A 40 12.55 -4.25 9.64
N GLY A 41 12.12 -3.16 10.26
CA GLY A 41 12.97 -2.30 11.09
C GLY A 41 13.82 -1.30 10.30
N GLY A 42 14.71 -0.59 11.00
CA GLY A 42 15.53 0.47 10.42
C GLY A 42 14.84 1.83 10.36
N THR A 43 15.31 2.73 9.49
CA THR A 43 14.92 4.16 9.48
C THR A 43 14.15 4.60 8.24
N ASN A 44 13.93 3.70 7.28
CA ASN A 44 13.21 4.04 6.06
C ASN A 44 11.68 4.07 6.30
N ILE A 45 11.16 5.28 6.49
CA ILE A 45 9.73 5.57 6.68
C ILE A 45 9.02 6.02 5.40
N ASN A 46 9.74 6.07 4.26
CA ASN A 46 9.23 6.65 3.01
C ASN A 46 8.95 5.60 1.94
N SER A 47 9.41 4.36 2.13
CA SER A 47 9.11 3.21 1.29
C SER A 47 7.97 2.41 1.91
N TYR A 48 6.88 2.25 1.17
CA TYR A 48 5.64 1.59 1.58
C TYR A 48 5.47 0.26 0.86
N SER A 49 5.04 -0.75 1.62
CA SER A 49 4.47 -1.99 1.12
C SER A 49 2.95 -1.84 1.09
N LEU A 50 2.32 -2.36 0.05
CA LEU A 50 0.93 -2.10 -0.31
C LEU A 50 0.22 -3.39 -0.70
N TYR A 51 -1.06 -3.49 -0.34
CA TYR A 51 -1.96 -4.50 -0.87
C TYR A 51 -2.74 -3.91 -2.04
N GLN A 52 -2.54 -4.43 -3.26
CA GLN A 52 -3.24 -3.96 -4.46
C GLN A 52 -4.70 -4.42 -4.45
N ILE A 53 -5.61 -3.52 -4.81
CA ILE A 53 -7.05 -3.80 -4.87
C ILE A 53 -7.52 -3.82 -6.33
N GLU A 54 -8.25 -4.87 -6.69
CA GLU A 54 -9.01 -4.96 -7.94
C GLU A 54 -10.42 -5.46 -7.65
N ASP A 55 -11.42 -4.84 -8.25
CA ASP A 55 -12.85 -5.17 -8.09
C ASP A 55 -13.34 -5.29 -6.62
N GLY A 56 -12.65 -4.64 -5.69
CA GLY A 56 -13.01 -4.57 -4.27
C GLY A 56 -12.36 -5.64 -3.38
N ASP A 57 -11.51 -6.51 -3.94
CA ASP A 57 -10.72 -7.50 -3.22
C ASP A 57 -9.21 -7.20 -3.33
N ILE A 58 -8.41 -7.69 -2.38
CA ILE A 58 -6.95 -7.65 -2.50
C ILE A 58 -6.51 -8.78 -3.43
N VAL A 59 -5.71 -8.44 -4.44
CA VAL A 59 -5.19 -9.42 -5.42
C VAL A 59 -3.70 -9.70 -5.27
N ASP A 60 -2.95 -8.77 -4.68
CA ASP A 60 -1.50 -8.91 -4.53
C ASP A 60 -0.96 -8.07 -3.36
N ASN A 61 0.26 -8.40 -2.90
CA ASN A 61 1.07 -7.60 -2.00
C ASN A 61 2.36 -7.15 -2.72
N ILE A 62 2.52 -5.84 -2.86
CA ILE A 62 3.56 -5.23 -3.69
C ILE A 62 4.44 -4.27 -2.89
N SER A 63 5.72 -4.30 -3.20
CA SER A 63 6.76 -3.52 -2.55
C SER A 63 7.83 -3.12 -3.56
N TRP A 64 8.37 -1.89 -3.58
CA TRP A 64 8.16 -0.77 -2.66
C TRP A 64 7.76 0.49 -3.44
N TYR A 65 6.80 1.25 -2.92
CA TYR A 65 6.41 2.56 -3.48
C TYR A 65 6.79 3.70 -2.54
N TYR A 66 7.15 4.86 -3.10
CA TYR A 66 7.53 6.04 -2.34
C TYR A 66 6.33 6.90 -1.97
N GLU A 67 6.40 7.56 -0.82
CA GLU A 67 5.36 8.45 -0.32
C GLU A 67 4.78 9.45 -1.35
N LYS A 68 5.62 9.97 -2.26
CA LYS A 68 5.22 10.94 -3.29
C LYS A 68 4.28 10.38 -4.36
N GLN A 69 4.23 9.06 -4.51
CA GLN A 69 3.41 8.35 -5.50
C GLN A 69 2.02 8.00 -4.95
N LEU A 70 1.79 8.17 -3.64
CA LEU A 70 0.55 7.78 -2.97
C LEU A 70 -0.32 9.01 -2.71
N THR A 71 -1.62 8.85 -2.95
CA THR A 71 -2.66 9.81 -2.58
C THR A 71 -3.70 9.15 -1.68
N LEU A 72 -4.10 9.79 -0.59
CA LEU A 72 -5.12 9.24 0.31
C LEU A 72 -6.48 9.25 -0.38
N LEU A 73 -7.18 8.11 -0.36
CA LEU A 73 -8.55 8.03 -0.88
C LEU A 73 -9.56 8.65 0.10
N PRO A 74 -10.71 9.19 -0.35
CA PRO A 74 -11.70 9.79 0.54
C PRO A 74 -12.33 8.80 1.52
N ASN A 75 -12.52 7.55 1.09
CA ASN A 75 -13.02 6.48 1.95
C ASN A 75 -11.87 5.83 2.72
N GLN A 76 -11.96 5.80 4.05
CA GLN A 76 -10.95 5.26 4.95
C GLN A 76 -11.59 4.31 5.98
N ASP A 77 -12.44 3.40 5.50
CA ASP A 77 -13.08 2.37 6.31
C ASP A 77 -12.06 1.35 6.83
N ARG A 78 -11.52 1.60 8.03
CA ARG A 78 -10.45 0.80 8.60
C ARG A 78 -10.88 -0.63 8.91
N ASP A 79 -12.13 -0.84 9.30
CA ASP A 79 -12.64 -2.17 9.64
C ASP A 79 -12.70 -3.02 8.38
N LYS A 80 -13.16 -2.43 7.26
CA LYS A 80 -13.10 -3.07 5.94
C LYS A 80 -11.66 -3.38 5.51
N ALA A 81 -10.74 -2.44 5.69
CA ALA A 81 -9.33 -2.67 5.35
C ALA A 81 -8.75 -3.84 6.15
N GLU A 82 -9.04 -3.91 7.45
CA GLU A 82 -8.60 -5.00 8.33
C GLU A 82 -9.14 -6.34 7.84
N GLU A 83 -10.46 -6.45 7.63
CA GLU A 83 -11.12 -7.66 7.10
C GLU A 83 -10.48 -8.14 5.79
N MET A 84 -10.27 -7.22 4.84
CA MET A 84 -9.66 -7.55 3.55
C MET A 84 -8.23 -8.09 3.73
N THR A 85 -7.41 -7.42 4.55
CA THR A 85 -6.02 -7.84 4.77
C THR A 85 -5.91 -9.15 5.55
N GLU A 86 -6.77 -9.40 6.53
CA GLU A 86 -6.82 -10.65 7.27
C GLU A 86 -7.21 -11.82 6.37
N LYS A 87 -8.25 -11.64 5.54
CA LYS A 87 -8.66 -12.63 4.54
C LYS A 87 -7.50 -12.97 3.60
N PHE A 88 -6.87 -11.96 3.00
CA PHE A 88 -5.77 -12.17 2.06
C PHE A 88 -4.58 -12.91 2.69
N ASN A 89 -4.15 -12.51 3.89
CA ASN A 89 -3.04 -13.13 4.60
C ASN A 89 -3.37 -14.56 5.08
N PHE A 90 -4.64 -14.84 5.40
CA PHE A 90 -5.08 -16.19 5.74
C PHE A 90 -5.05 -17.12 4.53
N GLU A 91 -5.43 -16.61 3.36
CA GLU A 91 -5.41 -17.35 2.08
C GLU A 91 -3.99 -17.51 1.51
N ASN A 92 -3.09 -16.58 1.84
CA ASN A 92 -1.70 -16.54 1.37
C ASN A 92 -0.74 -16.45 2.57
N PRO A 93 -0.59 -17.51 3.37
CA PRO A 93 0.39 -17.52 4.46
C PRO A 93 1.81 -17.50 3.88
N ASP A 94 2.65 -16.61 4.42
CA ASP A 94 4.09 -16.52 4.15
C ASP A 94 4.84 -17.84 4.34
#